data_AF-A0A7V8JHB5-F1
#
_entry.id   AF-A0A7V8JHB5-F1
#
_cell.length_a   1.000
_cell.length_b   1.000
_cell.length_c   1.000
_cell.angle_alpha   90.00
_cell.angle_beta   90.00
_cell.angle_gamma   90.00
#
_symmetry.space_group_name_H-M   'P 1'
#
loop_
_entity.id
_entity.type
_entity.pdbx_description
1 polymer ?
#
loop_
_entity_poly.entity_id
_entity_poly.type
_entity_poly.pdbx_seq_one_letter_code
_entity_poly.pdbx_strand_id
1 'polypeptide(L)'
;MTDKTSTAPDTMVYVPGLWRCAKCEFELIQSNLHPNGAVTARDQPGDKCPNCNSPLWRVTYKDAYATVCQRFETYLLTKADSAPTPDVVGGDVVPPEWLSEQVGGEFDDMTSGQGYRRGWNDCRQAMLAAAPSAGRMGVDK
;
A
#
# COMPACT_ATOMS: atom_id res chain seq x y z
N MET A 1 32.78 -18.63 37.47
CA MET A 1 31.38 -18.96 37.14
C MET A 1 30.83 -17.83 36.28
N THR A 2 31.18 -17.83 34.99
CA THR A 2 30.63 -16.86 34.03
C THR A 2 29.38 -17.49 33.43
N ASP A 3 28.24 -16.98 33.87
CA ASP A 3 26.92 -17.33 33.37
C ASP A 3 26.88 -17.00 31.88
N LYS A 4 26.71 -18.03 31.04
CA LYS A 4 26.48 -17.87 29.62
C LYS A 4 25.02 -17.45 29.49
N THR A 5 24.78 -16.15 29.27
CA THR A 5 23.49 -15.63 28.85
C THR A 5 22.95 -16.51 27.73
N SER A 6 21.97 -17.35 28.05
CA SER A 6 21.30 -18.21 27.11
C SER A 6 20.56 -17.33 26.10
N THR A 7 21.11 -17.20 24.89
CA THR A 7 20.36 -16.71 23.74
C THR A 7 19.17 -17.66 23.58
N ALA A 8 17.97 -17.19 23.89
CA ALA A 8 16.74 -17.96 23.72
C ALA A 8 16.71 -18.49 22.26
N PRO A 9 16.29 -19.74 22.03
CA PRO A 9 16.17 -20.25 20.67
C PRO A 9 15.21 -19.34 19.90
N ASP A 10 15.59 -19.01 18.68
CA ASP A 10 14.83 -18.22 17.70
C ASP A 10 13.47 -18.92 17.46
N THR A 11 12.49 -18.69 18.33
CA THR A 11 11.20 -19.36 18.29
C THR A 11 10.52 -19.01 16.98
N MET A 12 10.29 -19.99 16.11
CA MET A 12 9.62 -19.78 14.83
C MET A 12 8.16 -19.40 15.08
N VAL A 13 7.87 -18.09 15.15
CA VAL A 13 6.51 -17.57 15.27
C VAL A 13 5.89 -17.52 13.88
N TYR A 14 4.83 -18.29 13.69
CA TYR A 14 4.10 -18.37 12.42
C TYR A 14 3.02 -17.31 12.32
N VAL A 15 2.81 -16.79 11.11
CA VAL A 15 1.68 -15.91 10.81
C VAL A 15 0.39 -16.75 10.84
N PRO A 16 -0.64 -16.33 11.58
CA PRO A 16 -1.91 -17.05 11.65
C PRO A 16 -2.58 -17.12 10.27
N GLY A 17 -2.95 -18.34 9.85
CA GLY A 17 -3.74 -18.58 8.64
C GLY A 17 -3.00 -18.37 7.32
N LEU A 18 -1.71 -18.00 7.35
CA LEU A 18 -0.91 -17.78 6.16
C LEU A 18 -0.09 -19.02 5.79
N TRP A 19 -0.23 -19.40 4.53
CA TRP A 19 0.41 -20.55 3.91
C TRP A 19 1.09 -20.14 2.61
N ARG A 20 2.26 -20.72 2.31
CA ARG A 20 2.99 -20.46 1.07
C ARG A 20 3.46 -21.74 0.39
N CYS A 21 3.39 -21.74 -0.93
CA CYS A 21 3.97 -22.80 -1.75
C CYS A 21 5.47 -22.56 -1.97
N ALA A 22 6.30 -23.56 -1.67
CA ALA A 22 7.74 -23.48 -1.89
C ALA A 22 8.17 -23.54 -3.39
N LYS A 23 7.26 -23.95 -4.29
CA LYS A 23 7.58 -24.16 -5.71
C LYS A 23 7.23 -22.96 -6.60
N CYS A 24 6.06 -22.37 -6.38
CA CYS A 24 5.54 -21.28 -7.23
C CYS A 24 5.17 -20.03 -6.45
N GLU A 25 5.57 -19.96 -5.18
CA GLU A 25 5.38 -18.80 -4.29
C GLU A 25 3.93 -18.36 -4.05
N PHE A 26 2.96 -19.21 -4.41
CA PHE A 26 1.55 -18.95 -4.16
C PHE A 26 1.30 -18.80 -2.65
N GLU A 27 0.60 -17.73 -2.27
CA GLU A 27 0.21 -17.43 -0.90
C GLU A 27 -1.29 -17.67 -0.71
N LEU A 28 -1.65 -18.38 0.36
CA LEU A 28 -3.02 -18.67 0.76
C LEU A 28 -3.24 -18.16 2.18
N ILE A 29 -4.19 -17.25 2.34
CA ILE A 29 -4.63 -16.74 3.65
C ILE A 29 -6.02 -17.30 3.92
N GLN A 30 -6.18 -17.99 5.05
CA GLN A 30 -7.43 -18.62 5.43
C GLN A 30 -7.83 -18.31 6.86
N SER A 31 -9.12 -17.99 7.02
CA SER A 31 -9.77 -17.78 8.30
C SER A 31 -11.12 -18.49 8.32
N ASN A 32 -11.48 -19.07 9.47
CA ASN A 32 -12.81 -19.62 9.71
C ASN A 32 -13.67 -18.55 10.40
N LEU A 33 -14.85 -18.28 9.83
CA LEU A 33 -15.90 -17.50 10.47
C LEU A 33 -16.84 -18.46 11.19
N HIS A 34 -16.96 -18.30 12.50
CA HIS A 34 -17.82 -19.11 13.34
C HIS A 34 -19.23 -18.50 13.43
N PRO A 35 -20.28 -19.30 13.68
CA PRO A 35 -21.65 -18.80 13.83
C PRO A 35 -21.84 -17.79 14.97
N ASN A 36 -20.96 -17.79 15.97
CA ASN A 36 -20.94 -16.83 17.08
C ASN A 36 -20.26 -15.49 16.71
N GLY A 37 -19.87 -15.30 15.44
CA GLY A 37 -19.18 -14.12 14.95
C GLY A 37 -17.66 -14.12 15.21
N ALA A 38 -17.10 -15.15 15.85
CA ALA A 38 -15.66 -15.23 16.04
C ALA A 38 -14.95 -15.54 14.71
N VAL A 39 -13.79 -14.91 14.50
CA VAL A 39 -12.89 -15.19 13.36
C VAL A 39 -11.63 -15.84 13.91
N THR A 40 -11.28 -17.02 13.37
CA THR A 40 -10.08 -17.75 13.78
C THR A 40 -9.23 -18.09 12.57
N ALA A 41 -7.91 -18.08 12.72
CA ALA A 41 -7.01 -18.52 11.67
C ALA A 41 -7.13 -20.02 11.40
N ARG A 42 -7.04 -20.43 10.12
CA ARG A 42 -6.98 -21.84 9.74
C ARG A 42 -5.53 -22.31 9.64
N ASP A 43 -5.07 -22.93 10.71
CA ASP A 43 -3.66 -23.28 10.94
C ASP A 43 -3.33 -24.77 10.74
N GLN A 44 -4.34 -25.57 10.40
CA GLN A 44 -4.21 -27.01 10.18
C GLN A 44 -3.71 -27.30 8.74
N PRO A 45 -2.72 -28.20 8.58
CA PRO A 45 -2.23 -28.59 7.26
C PRO A 45 -3.26 -29.44 6.51
N GLY A 46 -3.23 -29.41 5.18
CA GLY A 46 -4.05 -30.29 4.35
C GLY A 46 -4.28 -29.77 2.93
N ASP A 47 -4.31 -28.45 2.77
CA ASP A 47 -4.55 -27.83 1.47
C ASP A 47 -3.31 -27.92 0.57
N LYS A 48 -3.55 -28.13 -0.73
CA LYS A 48 -2.52 -28.19 -1.75
C LYS A 48 -2.53 -26.92 -2.58
N CYS A 49 -1.36 -26.56 -3.10
CA CYS A 49 -1.23 -25.41 -3.99
C CYS A 49 -2.06 -25.65 -5.28
N PRO A 50 -2.94 -24.71 -5.68
CA PRO A 50 -3.74 -24.85 -6.89
C PRO A 50 -2.91 -24.81 -8.17
N ASN A 51 -1.75 -24.14 -8.16
CA ASN A 51 -0.90 -24.01 -9.35
C ASN A 51 -0.03 -25.24 -9.63
N CYS A 52 0.37 -25.99 -8.59
CA CYS A 52 1.37 -27.06 -8.76
C CYS A 52 1.13 -28.32 -7.92
N ASN A 53 -0.03 -28.42 -7.25
CA ASN A 53 -0.45 -29.55 -6.43
C ASN A 53 0.56 -29.96 -5.33
N SER A 54 1.46 -29.05 -4.96
CA SER A 54 2.49 -29.25 -3.93
C SER A 54 1.94 -28.88 -2.55
N PRO A 55 2.48 -29.45 -1.45
CA PRO A 55 2.07 -29.07 -0.10
C PRO A 55 2.34 -27.58 0.17
N LEU A 56 1.43 -26.96 0.92
CA LEU A 56 1.59 -25.60 1.42
C LEU A 56 2.24 -25.61 2.80
N TRP A 57 3.10 -24.63 3.05
CA TRP A 57 3.89 -24.54 4.29
C TRP A 57 3.51 -23.30 5.08
N ARG A 58 3.58 -23.41 6.41
CA ARG A 58 3.38 -22.27 7.31
C ARG A 58 4.48 -21.24 7.11
N VAL A 59 4.10 -19.97 7.12
CA VAL A 59 5.01 -18.85 6.93
C VAL A 59 5.33 -18.21 8.27
N THR A 60 6.61 -17.96 8.56
CA THR A 60 6.99 -17.23 9.78
C THR A 60 6.79 -15.73 9.59
N TYR A 61 6.61 -14.99 10.69
CA TYR A 61 6.56 -13.52 10.62
C TYR A 61 7.82 -12.93 9.99
N LYS A 62 8.98 -13.55 10.22
CA LYS A 62 10.26 -13.16 9.64
C LYS A 62 10.23 -13.25 8.11
N ASP A 63 9.76 -14.37 7.57
CA ASP A 63 9.68 -14.59 6.13
C ASP A 63 8.63 -13.69 5.46
N ALA A 64 7.48 -13.52 6.12
CA ALA A 64 6.41 -12.63 5.64
C ALA A 64 6.91 -11.18 5.58
N TYR A 65 7.58 -10.71 6.63
CA TYR A 65 8.14 -9.36 6.67
C TYR A 65 9.19 -9.14 5.57
N ALA A 66 10.13 -10.07 5.41
CA ALA A 66 11.13 -10.00 4.36
C ALA A 66 10.50 -9.88 2.96
N THR A 67 9.44 -10.66 2.70
CA THR A 67 8.71 -10.62 1.43
C THR A 67 8.01 -9.27 1.20
N VAL A 68 7.40 -8.70 2.24
CA VAL A 68 6.75 -7.38 2.17
C VAL A 68 7.78 -6.28 1.91
N CYS A 69 8.91 -6.28 2.61
CA CYS A 69 10.00 -5.32 2.39
C CYS A 69 10.51 -5.37 0.94
N GLN A 70 10.79 -6.57 0.43
CA GLN A 70 11.26 -6.75 -0.93
C GLN A 70 10.24 -6.27 -1.99
N ARG A 71 8.95 -6.56 -1.78
CA ARG A 71 7.86 -6.07 -2.65
C ARG A 71 7.78 -4.55 -2.64
N PHE A 72 7.93 -3.93 -1.47
CA PHE A 72 7.87 -2.49 -1.32
C PHE A 72 9.07 -1.80 -1.99
N GLU A 73 10.28 -2.31 -1.79
CA GLU A 73 11.48 -1.80 -2.48
C GLU A 73 11.33 -1.89 -4.00
N THR A 74 10.86 -3.03 -4.51
CA THR A 74 10.59 -3.23 -5.94
C THR A 74 9.56 -2.23 -6.47
N TYR A 75 8.50 -1.98 -5.72
CA TYR A 75 7.48 -1.01 -6.08
C TYR A 75 8.03 0.42 -6.14
N LEU A 76 8.84 0.82 -5.17
CA LEU A 76 9.45 2.15 -5.16
C LEU A 76 10.41 2.34 -6.34
N LEU A 77 11.23 1.34 -6.66
CA LEU A 77 12.16 1.40 -7.79
C LEU A 77 11.42 1.49 -9.13
N THR A 78 10.43 0.62 -9.33
CA THR A 78 9.66 0.62 -10.58
C THR A 78 8.85 1.89 -10.78
N LYS A 79 8.30 2.48 -9.71
CA LYS A 79 7.65 3.80 -9.79
C LYS A 79 8.61 4.95 -10.02
N ALA A 80 9.82 4.90 -9.47
CA ALA A 80 10.83 5.92 -9.73
C ALA A 80 11.23 5.93 -11.22
N ASP A 81 11.35 4.75 -11.84
CA ASP A 81 11.72 4.61 -13.25
C ASP A 81 10.57 4.92 -14.23
N SER A 82 9.32 4.76 -13.78
CA SER A 82 8.11 5.06 -14.56
C SER A 82 7.51 6.42 -14.25
N ALA A 83 8.10 7.19 -13.34
CA ALA A 83 7.75 8.58 -13.14
C ALA A 83 8.06 9.34 -14.43
N PRO A 84 7.08 9.97 -15.10
CA PRO A 84 7.39 10.87 -16.18
C PRO A 84 8.33 11.93 -15.60
N THR A 85 9.50 12.12 -16.23
CA THR A 85 10.32 13.28 -15.96
C THR A 85 9.40 14.49 -16.06
N PRO A 86 9.28 15.36 -15.05
CA PRO A 86 8.43 16.52 -15.18
C PRO A 86 8.97 17.31 -16.37
N ASP A 87 8.22 17.29 -17.47
CA ASP A 87 8.46 18.21 -18.57
C ASP A 87 8.30 19.60 -17.97
N VAL A 88 9.44 20.26 -17.75
CA VAL A 88 9.50 21.61 -17.20
C VAL A 88 8.95 22.55 -18.27
N VAL A 89 7.63 22.58 -18.39
CA VAL A 89 6.89 23.61 -19.11
C VAL A 89 6.19 24.43 -18.04
N GLY A 90 6.65 25.67 -17.88
CA GLY A 90 6.29 26.57 -16.79
C GLY A 90 4.78 26.67 -16.54
N GLY A 91 4.34 26.00 -15.49
CA GLY A 91 3.01 25.99 -14.93
C GLY A 91 3.01 24.99 -13.77
N ASP A 92 2.46 25.38 -12.62
CA ASP A 92 2.60 24.67 -11.35
C ASP A 92 2.47 23.14 -11.48
N VAL A 93 3.56 22.43 -11.17
CA VAL A 93 3.65 20.98 -11.31
C VAL A 93 2.74 20.33 -10.28
N VAL A 94 1.59 19.86 -10.74
CA VAL A 94 0.71 19.01 -9.94
C VAL A 94 1.23 17.56 -10.03
N PRO A 95 1.40 16.84 -8.90
CA PRO A 95 1.84 15.45 -8.91
C PRO A 95 0.95 14.54 -9.78
N PRO A 96 1.51 13.50 -10.43
CA PRO A 96 0.78 12.65 -11.37
C PRO A 96 -0.35 11.82 -10.75
N GLU A 97 -0.35 11.58 -9.43
CA GLU A 97 -1.52 11.06 -8.71
C GLU A 97 -2.77 11.95 -8.82
N TRP A 98 -2.63 13.21 -9.21
CA TRP A 98 -3.74 14.15 -9.43
C TRP A 98 -4.09 14.29 -10.92
N LEU A 99 -3.35 13.63 -11.84
CA LEU A 99 -3.66 13.60 -13.27
C LEU A 99 -4.76 12.58 -13.61
N SER A 100 -4.87 11.48 -12.86
CA SER A 100 -5.98 10.53 -12.99
C SER A 100 -7.35 11.12 -12.64
N GLU A 101 -7.38 12.31 -12.02
CA GLU A 101 -8.61 13.03 -11.68
C GLU A 101 -9.20 13.85 -12.84
N GLN A 102 -8.47 14.10 -13.93
CA GLN A 102 -8.95 14.99 -15.00
C GLN A 102 -9.80 14.31 -16.08
N VAL A 103 -9.84 12.96 -16.14
CA VAL A 103 -10.42 12.23 -17.31
C VAL A 103 -11.69 11.43 -16.97
N GLY A 104 -12.43 11.81 -15.93
CA GLY A 104 -13.75 11.25 -15.65
C GLY A 104 -14.83 12.02 -16.40
N GLY A 105 -15.55 11.36 -17.31
CA GLY A 105 -16.70 11.94 -18.00
C GLY A 105 -17.84 12.30 -17.03
N GLU A 106 -18.76 13.15 -17.50
CA GLU A 106 -19.89 13.75 -16.75
C GLU A 106 -20.89 12.74 -16.15
N PHE A 107 -20.69 11.43 -16.33
CA PHE A 107 -21.65 10.39 -15.97
C PHE A 107 -21.01 9.25 -15.16
N ASP A 108 -20.41 9.56 -14.01
CA ASP A 108 -20.06 8.52 -13.04
C ASP A 108 -20.32 8.99 -11.59
N ASP A 109 -21.62 8.98 -11.25
CA ASP A 109 -22.22 9.62 -10.07
C ASP A 109 -22.15 8.80 -8.76
N MET A 110 -21.33 7.76 -8.64
CA MET A 110 -21.32 6.94 -7.41
C MET A 110 -19.95 6.59 -6.81
N THR A 111 -18.87 7.22 -7.24
CA THR A 111 -17.58 6.97 -6.58
C THR A 111 -17.34 8.01 -5.49
N SER A 112 -17.01 7.54 -4.27
CA SER A 112 -16.66 8.33 -3.07
C SER A 112 -15.59 9.42 -3.28
N GLY A 113 -14.93 9.46 -4.46
CA GLY A 113 -13.98 10.49 -4.86
C GLY A 113 -14.58 11.85 -5.29
N GLN A 114 -15.81 11.91 -5.83
CA GLN A 114 -16.39 13.18 -6.32
C GLN A 114 -16.71 14.17 -5.18
N GLY A 115 -17.19 13.66 -4.04
CA GLY A 115 -17.43 14.46 -2.84
C GLY A 115 -16.14 15.03 -2.24
N TYR A 116 -15.08 14.22 -2.22
CA TYR A 116 -13.74 14.67 -1.85
C TYR A 116 -13.21 15.73 -2.82
N ARG A 117 -13.40 15.55 -4.14
CA ARG A 117 -13.00 16.49 -5.19
C ARG A 117 -13.67 17.85 -5.05
N ARG A 118 -15.00 17.91 -4.88
CA ARG A 118 -15.71 19.18 -4.66
C ARG A 118 -15.23 19.85 -3.37
N GLY A 119 -15.19 19.11 -2.26
CA GLY A 119 -14.75 19.66 -0.98
C GLY A 119 -13.34 20.23 -1.01
N TRP A 120 -12.41 19.56 -1.70
CA TRP A 120 -11.03 20.01 -1.85
C TRP A 120 -10.92 21.26 -2.74
N ASN A 121 -11.60 21.27 -3.90
CA ASN A 121 -11.58 22.42 -4.80
C ASN A 121 -12.26 23.65 -4.21
N ASP A 122 -13.37 23.47 -3.49
CA ASP A 122 -14.06 24.54 -2.78
C ASP A 122 -13.15 25.13 -1.68
N CYS A 123 -12.46 24.27 -0.92
CA CYS A 123 -11.51 24.70 0.10
C CYS A 123 -10.31 25.45 -0.51
N ARG A 124 -9.76 24.96 -1.63
CA ARG A 124 -8.66 25.64 -2.35
C ARG A 124 -9.09 27.00 -2.89
N GLN A 125 -10.26 27.12 -3.50
CA GLN A 125 -10.76 28.40 -3.99
C GLN A 125 -11.01 29.39 -2.85
N ALA A 126 -11.54 28.91 -1.72
CA ALA A 126 -11.69 29.75 -0.53
C ALA A 126 -10.33 30.24 -0.01
N MET A 127 -9.30 29.39 0.01
CA MET A 127 -7.95 29.79 0.40
C MET A 127 -7.31 30.80 -0.58
N LEU A 128 -7.48 30.61 -1.88
CA LEU A 128 -6.98 31.53 -2.90
C LEU A 128 -7.72 32.87 -2.87
N ALA A 129 -9.02 32.86 -2.61
CA ALA A 129 -9.81 34.08 -2.44
C ALA A 129 -9.47 34.82 -1.14
N ALA A 130 -9.11 34.08 -0.08
CA ALA A 130 -8.69 34.64 1.20
C ALA A 130 -7.21 35.06 1.21
N ALA A 131 -6.41 34.59 0.25
CA ALA A 131 -5.02 34.98 0.15
C ALA A 131 -4.94 36.49 -0.18
N PRO A 132 -4.19 37.29 0.59
CA PRO A 132 -4.00 38.69 0.26
C PRO A 132 -3.31 38.75 -1.11
N SER A 133 -3.90 39.51 -2.04
CA SER A 133 -3.27 39.74 -3.34
C SER A 133 -1.89 40.33 -3.09
N ALA A 134 -0.85 39.65 -3.57
CA ALA A 134 0.51 40.15 -3.48
C ALA A 134 0.54 41.48 -4.24
N GLY A 135 0.48 42.58 -3.48
CA GLY A 135 0.68 43.92 -4.01
C GLY A 135 2.00 43.90 -4.79
N ARG A 136 1.95 44.42 -6.01
CA ARG A 136 3.12 44.69 -6.85
C ARG A 136 4.23 45.25 -5.96
N MET A 137 5.25 44.45 -5.65
CA MET A 137 6.52 44.98 -5.20
C MET A 137 7.17 45.61 -6.43
N GLY A 138 6.87 46.89 -6.63
CA GLY A 138 7.65 47.75 -7.50
C GLY A 138 9.09 47.73 -7.00
N VAL A 139 9.98 47.20 -7.82
CA VAL A 139 11.42 47.42 -7.66
C VAL A 139 11.70 48.77 -8.30
N ASP A 140 11.63 49.83 -7.52
CA ASP A 140 12.14 51.13 -7.95
C ASP A 140 13.67 51.06 -8.02
N LYS A 141 14.20 51.53 -9.16
CA LYS A 141 15.59 51.49 -9.59
C LYS A 141 16.48 52.47 -8.84
#